data_AF-A0A845RYH8-F1
#
_entry.id   AF-A0A845RYH8-F1
#
_cell.length_a   1.000
_cell.length_b   1.000
_cell.length_c   1.000
_cell.angle_alpha   90.00
_cell.angle_beta   90.00
_cell.angle_gamma   90.00
#
_symmetry.space_group_name_H-M   'P 1'
#
loop_
_entity.id
_entity.type
_entity.pdbx_description
1 polymer ?
#
loop_
_entity_poly.entity_id
_entity_poly.type
_entity_poly.pdbx_seq_one_letter_code
_entity_poly.pdbx_strand_id
1 'polypeptide(L)'
;MEDIENKTIEELAEARHSKNTFEAHEEGLSFGERLADKLADFAGSWTFIIIFISVLLSWIILNTILLFGHAFDQYPFILLNLVLSCIAAMQAPVIMMSQNRQENRDRLRAEHDYEVNLKSEILIEEVLKRLDAIEKRQEDILQTLQRKSEITQKNSENEYEINHQI
;
A
#
# COMPACT_ATOMS: atom_id res chain seq x y z
N MET A 1 26.03 4.04 17.34
CA MET A 1 25.98 3.07 16.22
C MET A 1 24.95 1.99 16.51
N GLU A 2 24.92 1.46 17.73
CA GLU A 2 23.94 0.47 18.24
C GLU A 2 22.45 0.90 18.17
N ASP A 3 22.14 2.18 18.42
CA ASP A 3 20.77 2.72 18.32
C ASP A 3 20.20 2.78 16.88
N ILE A 4 21.06 2.93 15.89
CA ILE A 4 20.64 2.99 14.47
C ILE A 4 20.34 1.57 13.99
N GLU A 5 21.16 0.61 14.41
CA GLU A 5 20.99 -0.81 14.07
C GLU A 5 19.68 -1.36 14.66
N ASN A 6 19.38 -1.09 15.93
CA ASN A 6 18.11 -1.51 16.54
C ASN A 6 16.88 -0.91 15.87
N LYS A 7 16.91 0.37 15.47
CA LYS A 7 15.80 1.00 14.73
C LYS A 7 15.57 0.36 13.37
N THR A 8 16.64 0.04 12.64
CA THR A 8 16.51 -0.63 11.33
C THR A 8 15.97 -2.06 11.47
N ILE A 9 16.35 -2.78 12.53
CA ILE A 9 15.83 -4.12 12.81
C ILE A 9 14.34 -4.07 13.18
N GLU A 10 13.91 -3.05 13.92
CA GLU A 10 12.51 -2.82 14.29
C GLU A 10 11.65 -2.42 13.09
N GLU A 11 12.14 -1.52 12.22
CA GLU A 11 11.48 -1.18 10.94
C GLU A 11 11.39 -2.39 10.00
N LEU A 12 12.45 -3.19 9.88
CA LEU A 12 12.44 -4.41 9.06
C LEU A 12 11.53 -5.50 9.65
N ALA A 13 11.38 -5.54 10.98
CA ALA A 13 10.46 -6.44 11.66
C ALA A 13 9.00 -6.01 11.46
N GLU A 14 8.67 -4.71 11.57
CA GLU A 14 7.33 -4.18 11.27
C GLU A 14 6.95 -4.37 9.80
N ALA A 15 7.87 -4.08 8.87
CA ALA A 15 7.65 -4.30 7.45
C ALA A 15 7.43 -5.78 7.10
N ARG A 16 8.17 -6.71 7.74
CA ARG A 16 7.90 -8.16 7.62
C ARG A 16 6.56 -8.56 8.22
N HIS A 17 6.16 -7.96 9.34
CA HIS A 17 4.90 -8.29 10.01
C HIS A 17 3.70 -7.83 9.17
N SER A 18 3.75 -6.63 8.58
CA SER A 18 2.77 -6.11 7.61
C SER A 18 2.66 -6.97 6.34
N LYS A 19 3.79 -7.48 5.85
CA LYS A 19 3.79 -8.40 4.69
C LYS A 19 3.18 -9.77 5.02
N ASN A 20 3.48 -10.32 6.20
CA ASN A 20 2.93 -11.60 6.65
C ASN A 20 1.41 -11.55 6.87
N THR A 21 0.83 -10.43 7.30
CA THR A 21 -0.63 -10.31 7.45
C THR A 21 -1.36 -10.25 6.11
N PHE A 22 -0.74 -9.68 5.06
CA PHE A 22 -1.30 -9.70 3.71
C PHE A 22 -1.26 -11.11 3.09
N GLU A 23 -0.16 -11.85 3.26
CA GLU A 23 -0.02 -13.23 2.78
C GLU A 23 -0.94 -14.20 3.55
N ALA A 24 -1.13 -14.00 4.86
CA ALA A 24 -2.04 -14.83 5.68
C ALA A 24 -3.53 -14.69 5.29
N HIS A 25 -3.92 -13.61 4.59
CA HIS A 25 -5.29 -13.45 4.07
C HIS A 25 -5.53 -14.20 2.75
N GLU A 26 -4.47 -14.61 2.04
CA GLU A 26 -4.59 -15.44 0.83
C GLU A 26 -4.75 -16.94 1.12
N GLU A 27 -4.36 -17.41 2.32
CA GLU A 27 -4.40 -18.83 2.68
C GLU A 27 -5.82 -19.39 2.90
N GLY A 28 -6.84 -18.53 2.94
CA GLY A 28 -8.25 -18.90 3.14
C GLY A 28 -9.12 -18.96 1.88
N LEU A 29 -8.57 -18.72 0.68
CA LEU A 29 -9.37 -18.59 -0.55
C LEU A 29 -9.98 -19.94 -0.97
N SER A 30 -11.31 -20.00 -1.01
CA SER A 30 -12.05 -21.13 -1.56
C SER A 30 -11.69 -21.36 -3.03
N PHE A 31 -11.77 -22.60 -3.51
CA PHE A 31 -11.51 -22.96 -4.91
C PHE A 31 -12.31 -22.10 -5.90
N GLY A 32 -13.56 -21.76 -5.54
CA GLY A 32 -14.44 -20.90 -6.34
C GLY A 32 -13.93 -19.46 -6.44
N GLU A 33 -13.34 -18.92 -5.39
CA GLU A 33 -12.81 -17.55 -5.35
C GLU A 33 -11.54 -17.43 -6.20
N ARG A 34 -10.64 -18.44 -6.12
CA ARG A 34 -9.44 -18.49 -6.96
C ARG A 34 -9.78 -18.66 -8.44
N LEU A 35 -10.84 -19.41 -8.74
CA LEU A 35 -11.34 -19.57 -10.11
C LEU A 35 -11.97 -18.27 -10.61
N ALA A 36 -12.77 -17.59 -9.78
CA ALA A 36 -13.39 -16.32 -10.13
C ALA A 36 -12.36 -15.23 -10.45
N ASP A 37 -11.27 -15.11 -9.67
CA ASP A 37 -10.19 -14.16 -9.96
C ASP A 37 -9.52 -14.44 -11.30
N LYS A 38 -9.14 -15.71 -11.53
CA LYS A 38 -8.52 -16.09 -12.80
C LYS A 38 -9.44 -15.84 -13.99
N LEU A 39 -10.73 -16.09 -13.82
CA LEU A 39 -11.73 -15.80 -14.85
C LEU A 39 -11.91 -14.31 -15.08
N ALA A 40 -11.89 -13.48 -14.02
CA ALA A 40 -11.98 -12.03 -14.13
C ALA A 40 -10.75 -11.43 -14.82
N ASP A 41 -9.55 -11.85 -14.42
CA ASP A 41 -8.29 -11.42 -15.03
C ASP A 41 -8.19 -11.85 -16.50
N PHE A 42 -8.62 -13.08 -16.81
CA PHE A 42 -8.64 -13.58 -18.18
C PHE A 42 -9.68 -12.87 -19.04
N ALA A 43 -10.89 -12.66 -18.53
CA ALA A 43 -11.97 -11.97 -19.24
C ALA A 43 -11.66 -10.48 -19.48
N GLY A 44 -10.85 -9.84 -18.63
CA GLY A 44 -10.39 -8.46 -18.79
C GLY A 44 -9.26 -8.26 -19.80
N SER A 45 -8.70 -9.34 -20.38
CA SER A 45 -7.57 -9.26 -21.30
C SER A 45 -7.99 -8.95 -22.74
N TRP A 46 -7.22 -8.08 -23.41
CA TRP A 46 -7.37 -7.81 -24.85
C TRP A 46 -7.24 -9.06 -25.72
N THR A 47 -6.41 -10.03 -25.31
CA THR A 47 -6.24 -11.29 -26.05
C THR A 47 -7.52 -12.14 -26.00
N PHE A 48 -8.24 -12.14 -24.88
CA PHE A 48 -9.51 -12.86 -24.75
C PHE A 48 -10.56 -12.30 -25.70
N ILE A 49 -10.69 -10.97 -25.76
CA ILE A 49 -11.64 -10.29 -26.65
C ILE A 49 -11.39 -10.69 -28.12
N ILE A 50 -10.13 -10.69 -28.56
CA ILE A 50 -9.77 -11.04 -29.94
C ILE A 50 -10.10 -12.51 -30.25
N ILE A 51 -9.77 -13.43 -29.35
CA ILE A 51 -10.09 -14.86 -29.50
C ILE A 51 -11.60 -15.07 -29.53
N PHE A 52 -12.33 -14.43 -28.62
CA PHE A 52 -13.78 -14.54 -28.51
C PHE A 52 -14.49 -14.08 -29.81
N ILE A 53 -14.12 -12.91 -30.32
CA ILE A 53 -14.65 -12.41 -31.60
C ILE A 53 -14.28 -13.35 -32.75
N SER A 54 -13.05 -13.87 -32.78
CA SER A 54 -12.61 -14.81 -33.81
C SER A 54 -13.43 -16.11 -33.81
N VAL A 55 -13.74 -16.65 -32.63
CA VAL A 55 -14.59 -17.84 -32.48
C VAL A 55 -16.02 -17.56 -32.95
N LEU A 56 -16.59 -16.40 -32.59
CA LEU A 56 -17.93 -16.01 -33.06
C LEU A 56 -18.00 -15.89 -34.58
N LEU A 57 -17.02 -15.21 -35.20
CA LEU A 57 -16.94 -15.10 -36.65
C LEU A 57 -16.75 -16.46 -37.31
N SER A 58 -15.90 -17.32 -36.74
CA SER A 58 -15.71 -18.68 -37.23
C SER A 58 -17.00 -19.49 -37.16
N TRP A 59 -17.78 -19.38 -36.08
CA TRP A 59 -19.07 -20.06 -35.94
C TRP A 59 -20.09 -19.61 -36.99
N ILE A 60 -20.18 -18.29 -37.22
CA ILE A 60 -21.07 -17.70 -38.22
C ILE A 60 -20.67 -18.16 -39.63
N ILE A 61 -19.38 -18.13 -39.97
CA ILE A 61 -18.84 -18.57 -41.27
C ILE A 61 -19.10 -20.05 -41.49
N LEU A 62 -18.82 -20.91 -40.50
CA LEU A 62 -19.04 -22.35 -40.60
C LEU A 62 -20.52 -22.69 -40.81
N ASN A 63 -21.43 -22.07 -40.06
CA ASN A 63 -22.87 -22.35 -40.18
C ASN A 63 -23.49 -21.75 -41.45
N THR A 64 -22.97 -20.63 -41.95
CA THR A 64 -23.56 -19.91 -43.11
C THR A 64 -23.00 -20.41 -44.44
N ILE A 65 -21.69 -20.67 -44.52
CA ILE A 65 -20.99 -20.95 -45.78
C ILE A 65 -20.66 -22.44 -45.94
N LEU A 66 -20.35 -23.15 -44.85
CA LEU A 66 -19.89 -24.54 -44.94
C LEU A 66 -21.04 -25.56 -44.93
N LEU A 67 -22.20 -25.19 -44.39
CA LEU A 67 -23.37 -26.06 -44.18
C LEU A 67 -24.54 -25.68 -45.11
N PHE A 68 -24.27 -25.49 -46.41
CA PHE A 68 -25.30 -25.28 -47.45
C PHE A 68 -26.26 -26.48 -47.51
N GLY A 69 -27.38 -26.41 -46.77
CA GLY A 69 -28.50 -27.37 -46.81
C GLY A 69 -28.86 -28.03 -45.48
N HIS A 70 -27.92 -28.10 -44.51
CA HIS A 70 -28.14 -28.69 -43.18
C HIS A 70 -27.49 -27.83 -42.08
N ALA A 71 -27.76 -26.52 -42.08
CA ALA A 71 -27.27 -25.62 -41.04
C ALA A 71 -27.75 -26.06 -39.64
N PHE A 72 -26.82 -26.30 -38.73
CA PHE A 72 -27.10 -26.65 -37.33
C PHE A 72 -27.70 -25.46 -36.58
N ASP A 73 -27.22 -24.24 -36.87
CA ASP A 73 -27.75 -22.97 -36.36
C ASP A 73 -28.02 -22.01 -37.53
N GLN A 74 -29.22 -22.06 -38.09
CA GLN A 74 -29.63 -21.21 -39.21
C GLN A 74 -29.84 -19.75 -38.76
N TYR A 75 -29.55 -18.79 -39.65
CA TYR A 75 -29.86 -17.38 -39.40
C TYR A 75 -31.34 -17.24 -38.99
N PRO A 76 -31.67 -16.68 -37.80
CA PRO A 76 -30.94 -15.67 -37.01
C PRO A 76 -30.05 -16.18 -35.83
N PHE A 77 -29.50 -17.40 -35.87
CA PHE A 77 -28.58 -17.99 -34.87
C PHE A 77 -29.14 -18.09 -33.44
N ILE A 78 -30.19 -18.90 -33.26
CA ILE A 78 -30.91 -19.01 -31.98
C ILE A 78 -30.04 -19.62 -30.87
N LEU A 79 -29.18 -20.59 -31.22
CA LEU A 79 -28.34 -21.28 -30.24
C LEU A 79 -27.19 -20.39 -29.78
N LEU A 80 -26.53 -19.69 -30.71
CA LEU A 80 -25.51 -18.70 -30.39
C LEU A 80 -26.06 -17.62 -29.44
N ASN A 81 -27.25 -17.10 -29.74
CA ASN A 81 -27.89 -16.06 -28.94
C ASN A 81 -28.22 -16.57 -27.52
N LEU A 82 -28.74 -17.79 -27.39
CA LEU A 82 -29.03 -18.41 -26.10
C LEU A 82 -27.76 -18.55 -25.23
N VAL A 83 -26.67 -19.06 -25.81
CA VAL A 83 -25.40 -19.26 -25.11
C VAL A 83 -24.80 -17.92 -24.68
N LEU A 84 -24.77 -16.94 -25.58
CA LEU A 84 -24.27 -15.59 -25.27
C LEU A 84 -25.07 -14.91 -24.15
N SER A 85 -26.40 -15.04 -24.18
CA SER A 85 -27.28 -14.51 -23.14
C SER A 85 -27.02 -15.16 -21.78
N CYS A 86 -26.77 -16.46 -21.75
CA CYS A 86 -26.43 -17.18 -20.51
C CYS A 86 -25.08 -16.74 -19.94
N ILE A 87 -24.06 -16.59 -20.80
CA ILE A 87 -22.73 -16.11 -20.40
C ILE A 87 -22.82 -14.69 -19.85
N ALA A 88 -23.52 -13.78 -20.54
CA ALA A 88 -23.71 -12.40 -20.11
C ALA A 88 -24.44 -12.30 -18.75
N ALA A 89 -25.45 -13.14 -18.52
CA ALA A 89 -26.16 -13.18 -17.24
C ALA A 89 -25.26 -13.59 -16.06
N MET A 90 -24.27 -14.46 -16.30
CA MET A 90 -23.31 -14.90 -15.29
C MET A 90 -22.19 -13.88 -15.04
N GLN A 91 -21.90 -12.99 -16.01
CA GLN A 91 -20.80 -12.03 -15.89
C GLN A 91 -21.00 -11.03 -14.75
N ALA A 92 -22.19 -10.43 -14.60
CA ALA A 92 -22.43 -9.40 -13.60
C ALA A 92 -22.16 -9.86 -12.14
N PRO A 93 -22.64 -11.04 -11.69
CA PRO A 93 -22.29 -11.57 -10.36
C PRO A 93 -20.79 -11.87 -10.19
N VAL A 94 -20.13 -12.44 -11.19
CA VAL A 94 -18.70 -12.77 -11.11
C VAL A 94 -17.85 -11.50 -11.02
N ILE A 95 -18.18 -10.49 -11.82
CA ILE A 95 -17.54 -9.18 -11.77
C ILE A 95 -17.79 -8.54 -10.40
N MET A 96 -19.04 -8.57 -9.89
CA MET A 96 -19.39 -8.01 -8.58
C MET A 96 -18.67 -8.73 -7.43
N MET A 97 -18.50 -10.05 -7.50
CA MET A 97 -17.72 -10.81 -6.51
C MET A 97 -16.23 -10.43 -6.54
N SER A 98 -15.65 -10.28 -7.72
CA SER A 98 -14.27 -9.81 -7.90
C SER A 98 -14.09 -8.37 -7.39
N GLN A 99 -15.06 -7.49 -7.69
CA GLN A 99 -15.07 -6.10 -7.22
C GLN A 99 -15.18 -6.01 -5.69
N ASN A 100 -16.14 -6.68 -5.06
CA ASN A 100 -16.28 -6.73 -3.60
C ASN A 100 -14.97 -7.17 -2.92
N ARG A 101 -14.24 -8.12 -3.52
CA ARG A 101 -12.96 -8.58 -2.98
C ARG A 101 -11.84 -7.57 -3.17
N GLN A 102 -11.78 -6.88 -4.31
CA GLN A 102 -10.83 -5.78 -4.53
C GLN A 102 -11.09 -4.64 -3.54
N GLU A 103 -12.34 -4.20 -3.40
CA GLU A 103 -12.74 -3.16 -2.45
C GLU A 103 -12.39 -3.51 -1.00
N ASN A 104 -12.58 -4.77 -0.59
CA ASN A 104 -12.21 -5.20 0.75
C ASN A 104 -10.68 -5.12 0.97
N ARG A 105 -9.87 -5.52 -0.02
CA ARG A 105 -8.40 -5.38 0.06
C ARG A 105 -7.97 -3.92 0.10
N ASP A 106 -8.60 -3.08 -0.70
CA ASP A 106 -8.30 -1.64 -0.76
C ASP A 106 -8.70 -0.94 0.56
N ARG A 107 -9.82 -1.34 1.18
CA ARG A 107 -10.23 -0.85 2.51
C ARG A 107 -9.19 -1.21 3.58
N LEU A 108 -8.77 -2.48 3.64
CA LEU A 108 -7.76 -2.92 4.61
C LEU A 108 -6.41 -2.20 4.42
N ARG A 109 -6.00 -1.96 3.17
CA ARG A 109 -4.81 -1.15 2.87
C ARG A 109 -4.96 0.28 3.36
N ALA A 110 -6.12 0.90 3.11
CA ALA A 110 -6.38 2.26 3.57
C ALA A 110 -6.40 2.37 5.11
N GLU A 111 -6.96 1.39 5.81
CA GLU A 111 -6.93 1.31 7.28
C GLU A 111 -5.49 1.21 7.80
N HIS A 112 -4.67 0.32 7.22
CA HIS A 112 -3.26 0.19 7.59
C HIS A 112 -2.45 1.46 7.30
N ASP A 113 -2.63 2.07 6.13
CA ASP A 113 -1.96 3.32 5.77
C ASP A 113 -2.35 4.45 6.74
N TYR A 114 -3.61 4.49 7.17
CA TYR A 114 -4.07 5.43 8.19
C TYR A 114 -3.38 5.22 9.54
N GLU A 115 -3.27 3.97 10.01
CA GLU A 115 -2.58 3.65 11.26
C GLU A 115 -1.09 4.04 11.22
N VAL A 116 -0.40 3.75 10.11
CA VAL A 116 1.01 4.12 9.92
C VAL A 116 1.18 5.63 9.91
N ASN A 117 0.26 6.36 9.27
CA ASN A 117 0.29 7.82 9.25
C ASN A 117 0.10 8.41 10.64
N LEU A 118 -0.90 7.93 11.39
CA LEU A 118 -1.14 8.35 12.78
C LEU A 118 0.08 8.08 13.68
N LYS A 119 0.69 6.89 13.55
CA LYS A 119 1.92 6.56 14.29
C LYS A 119 3.06 7.52 13.93
N SER A 120 3.21 7.84 12.64
CA SER A 120 4.22 8.80 12.18
C SER A 120 3.99 10.19 12.74
N GLU A 121 2.73 10.67 12.80
CA GLU A 121 2.37 11.95 13.40
C GLU A 121 2.77 12.02 14.88
N ILE A 122 2.44 10.99 15.66
CA ILE A 122 2.81 10.90 17.09
C ILE A 122 4.33 10.90 17.27
N LEU A 123 5.06 10.15 16.43
CA LEU A 123 6.52 10.10 16.47
C LEU A 123 7.15 11.45 16.15
N ILE A 124 6.62 12.18 15.17
CA ILE A 124 7.07 13.54 14.84
C ILE A 124 6.85 14.47 16.04
N GLU A 125 5.67 14.43 16.67
CA GLU A 125 5.39 15.24 17.86
C GLU A 125 6.37 14.95 19.00
N GLU A 126 6.67 13.68 19.25
CA GLU A 126 7.65 13.26 20.26
C GLU A 126 9.07 13.75 19.91
N VAL A 127 9.47 13.67 18.63
CA VAL A 127 10.77 14.19 18.18
C VAL A 127 10.85 15.70 18.37
N LEU A 128 9.78 16.45 18.07
CA LEU A 128 9.73 17.90 18.30
C LEU A 128 9.86 18.24 19.79
N LYS A 129 9.14 17.54 20.68
CA LYS A 129 9.27 17.73 22.13
C LYS A 129 10.69 17.50 22.63
N ARG A 130 11.38 16.48 22.09
CA ARG A 130 12.77 16.20 22.43
C ARG A 130 13.72 17.27 21.89
N LEU A 131 13.45 17.81 20.71
CA LEU A 131 14.23 18.89 20.13
C LEU A 131 14.13 20.15 21.00
N ASP A 132 12.93 20.53 21.43
CA ASP A 132 12.70 21.66 22.34
C ASP A 132 13.42 21.46 23.69
N ALA A 133 13.41 20.23 24.22
CA ALA A 133 14.11 19.91 25.46
C ALA A 133 15.65 20.02 25.30
N ILE A 134 16.18 19.66 24.14
CA ILE A 134 17.59 19.82 23.81
C ILE A 134 17.94 21.31 23.68
N GLU A 135 17.13 22.09 22.98
CA GLU A 135 17.32 23.54 22.82
C GLU A 135 17.39 24.24 24.18
N LYS A 136 16.42 23.96 25.06
CA LYS A 136 16.41 24.50 26.43
C LYS A 136 17.67 24.14 27.21
N ARG A 137 18.14 22.88 27.10
CA ARG A 137 19.40 22.45 27.74
C ARG A 137 20.60 23.19 27.17
N GLN A 138 20.63 23.50 25.88
CA GLN A 138 21.71 24.31 25.28
C GLN A 138 21.72 25.74 25.82
N GLU A 139 20.54 26.36 25.97
CA GLU A 139 20.42 27.68 26.59
C GLU A 139 20.95 27.69 28.03
N ASP A 140 20.58 26.70 28.85
CA ASP A 140 21.06 26.58 30.24
C ASP A 140 22.59 26.42 30.31
N ILE A 141 23.16 25.65 29.39
CA ILE A 141 24.62 25.47 29.28
C ILE A 141 25.27 26.80 28.89
N LEU A 142 24.74 27.51 27.90
CA LEU A 142 25.25 28.81 27.46
C LEU A 142 25.24 29.84 28.60
N GLN A 143 24.13 29.94 29.35
CA GLN A 143 24.03 30.83 30.51
C GLN A 143 25.05 30.46 31.59
N THR A 144 25.26 29.16 31.84
CA THR A 144 26.25 28.70 32.82
C THR A 144 27.68 29.04 32.39
N LEU A 145 27.99 28.91 31.10
CA LEU A 145 29.29 29.29 30.53
C LEU A 145 29.53 30.80 30.63
N GLN A 146 28.54 31.62 30.28
CA GLN A 146 28.60 33.08 30.42
C GLN A 146 28.86 33.48 31.87
N ARG A 147 28.07 32.97 32.83
CA ARG A 147 28.27 33.24 34.26
C ARG A 147 29.67 32.83 34.74
N LYS A 148 30.19 31.67 34.32
CA LYS A 148 31.56 31.26 34.66
C LYS A 148 32.61 32.20 34.08
N SER A 149 32.42 32.68 32.85
CA SER A 149 33.34 33.63 32.23
C SER A 149 33.38 34.97 32.96
N GLU A 150 32.22 35.51 33.36
CA GLU A 150 32.10 36.74 34.14
C GLU A 150 32.77 36.63 35.52
N ILE A 151 32.55 35.51 36.23
CA ILE A 151 33.19 35.27 37.53
C ILE A 151 34.71 35.15 37.38
N THR A 152 35.18 34.45 36.34
CA THR A 152 36.62 34.30 36.08
C THR A 152 37.27 35.66 35.79
N GLN A 153 36.59 36.50 35.01
CA GLN A 153 37.06 37.85 34.69
C GLN A 153 37.13 38.73 35.94
N LYS A 154 36.08 38.73 36.77
CA LYS A 154 36.04 39.50 38.02
C LYS A 154 37.08 39.03 39.06
N ASN A 155 37.33 37.73 39.14
CA ASN A 155 38.38 37.20 40.01
C ASN A 155 39.78 37.62 39.53
N SER A 156 40.02 37.62 38.20
CA SER A 156 41.29 38.11 37.66
C SER A 156 41.51 39.59 37.93
N GLU A 157 40.48 40.44 37.77
CA GLU A 157 40.54 41.88 38.09
C GLU A 157 40.87 42.12 39.57
N ASN A 158 40.21 41.41 40.50
CA ASN A 158 40.52 41.49 41.92
C ASN A 158 41.96 41.06 42.26
N GLU A 159 42.49 40.02 41.61
CA GLU A 159 43.88 39.60 41.82
C GLU A 159 44.90 40.63 41.32
N TYR A 160 44.60 41.34 40.24
CA TYR A 160 45.42 42.47 39.77
C TYR A 160 45.37 43.64 40.75
N GLU A 161 44.21 43.99 41.30
CA GLU A 161 44.08 45.09 42.27
C GLU A 161 44.81 44.80 43.59
N ILE A 162 44.71 43.56 44.11
CA ILE A 162 45.37 43.15 45.36
C ILE A 162 46.90 43.21 45.22
N ASN A 163 47.44 42.75 44.09
CA ASN A 163 48.89 42.77 43.85
C ASN A 163 49.45 44.17 43.56
N HIS A 164 48.61 45.17 43.25
CA HIS A 164 49.04 46.55 42.99
C HIS A 164 48.91 47.49 44.21
N GLN A 165 48.35 47.00 45.33
CA GLN A 165 48.23 47.73 46.61
C GLN A 165 49.29 47.35 47.67
N ILE A 166 50.22 46.45 47.35
CA ILE A 166 51.39 46.07 48.18
C ILE A 166 52.66 46.61 47.53
#